data_AF-A0A6V8DQM5-F1
#
_entry.id   AF-A0A6V8DQM5-F1
#
_cell.length_a   1.000
_cell.length_b   1.000
_cell.length_c   1.000
_cell.angle_alpha   90.00
_cell.angle_beta   90.00
_cell.angle_gamma   90.00
#
_symmetry.space_group_name_H-M   'P 1'
#
loop_
_entity.id
_entity.type
_entity.pdbx_description
1 polymer ?
#
loop_
_entity_poly.entity_id
_entity_poly.type
_entity_poly.pdbx_seq_one_letter_code
_entity_poly.pdbx_strand_id
1 'polypeptide(L)'
;MVRTALLGLLLIMASSTGCIGTQAEECPEEGCFPLTSNGLNEILSQEDALDILNYASENQRLWVETTSSSTIQGQFGEVHWSVSKDDAKELRSISKRVTIGTYTYNNEVIDGGPITNIRVGNVWFEGRDANPEYSDPFVEFAILLAQGQTENVPPFGFDTNSISNLDWRITADEESTQQVATSSNSTHSIIIELIGKPPKITSIETYSGDEEQFILRVRTGNDVEIGVTQGMTRAPLGFDAFSEPVEYGGISVWAGEVPADLLSEALPEEIEIRGLSTNDENATVMASLRLDSIYSNETSPEGPWWEFQWEDRDSDNLVSAGDLYAVRTNSTGLPSIAIFDIWANSWTGGPLASS
;
A
#
# COMPACT_ATOMS: atom_id res chain seq x y z
N MET A 1 42.49 -18.52 71.08
CA MET A 1 41.60 -19.66 70.77
C MET A 1 40.13 -19.28 70.50
N VAL A 2 39.70 -18.03 70.74
CA VAL A 2 38.30 -17.60 70.45
C VAL A 2 38.10 -17.13 69.00
N ARG A 3 39.15 -16.63 68.32
CA ARG A 3 39.06 -16.17 66.92
C ARG A 3 38.96 -17.30 65.88
N THR A 4 39.57 -18.46 66.14
CA THR A 4 39.50 -19.63 65.24
C THR A 4 38.17 -20.37 65.34
N ALA A 5 37.49 -20.31 66.50
CA ALA A 5 36.15 -20.87 66.67
C ALA A 5 35.07 -20.03 65.96
N LEU A 6 35.23 -18.71 65.91
CA LEU A 6 34.28 -17.81 65.22
C LEU A 6 34.33 -17.96 63.69
N LEU A 7 35.52 -18.15 63.11
CA LEU A 7 35.66 -18.39 61.66
C LEU A 7 35.09 -19.76 61.24
N GLY A 8 35.24 -20.78 62.08
CA GLY A 8 34.65 -22.10 61.82
C GLY A 8 33.12 -22.09 61.83
N LEU A 9 32.51 -21.29 62.70
CA LEU A 9 31.05 -21.16 62.78
C LEU A 9 30.45 -20.36 61.60
N LEU A 10 31.16 -19.35 61.11
CA LEU A 10 30.76 -18.55 59.94
C LEU A 10 30.84 -19.33 58.61
N LEU A 11 31.78 -20.27 58.48
CA LEU A 11 31.90 -21.15 57.31
C LEU A 11 30.86 -22.28 57.26
N ILE A 12 30.27 -22.66 58.40
CA ILE A 12 29.22 -23.70 58.48
C ILE A 12 27.81 -23.09 58.28
N MET A 13 27.63 -21.78 58.51
CA MET A 13 26.36 -21.09 58.23
C MET A 13 26.20 -20.61 56.78
N ALA A 14 27.25 -20.70 55.96
CA ALA A 14 27.20 -20.39 54.52
C ALA A 14 26.83 -21.61 53.65
N SER A 15 26.72 -22.80 54.22
CA SER A 15 26.42 -24.06 53.51
C SER A 15 24.96 -24.51 53.62
N SER A 16 24.07 -23.65 54.15
CA SER A 16 22.63 -23.93 54.28
C SER A 16 21.70 -23.01 53.46
N THR A 17 22.22 -22.12 52.62
CA THR A 17 21.43 -21.52 51.52
C THR A 17 21.61 -22.32 50.23
N GLY A 18 21.45 -23.63 50.36
CA GLY A 18 21.22 -24.54 49.25
C GLY A 18 19.72 -24.81 49.13
N CYS A 19 18.99 -23.85 48.58
CA CYS A 19 17.70 -24.14 47.96
C CYS A 19 17.92 -24.01 46.46
N ILE A 20 18.16 -25.15 45.81
CA ILE A 20 17.71 -25.36 44.43
C ILE A 20 16.19 -25.22 44.52
N GLY A 21 15.70 -24.01 44.29
CA GLY A 21 14.31 -23.77 43.99
C GLY A 21 14.06 -24.18 42.55
N THR A 22 13.98 -25.48 42.28
CA THR A 22 13.10 -25.96 41.21
C THR A 22 11.69 -25.93 41.76
N GLN A 23 11.17 -24.73 42.02
CA GLN A 23 9.75 -24.54 41.84
C GLN A 23 9.63 -24.29 40.35
N ALA A 24 9.03 -25.23 39.63
CA ALA A 24 8.37 -24.83 38.39
C ALA A 24 7.43 -23.71 38.81
N GLU A 25 7.70 -22.47 38.40
CA GLU A 25 6.69 -21.43 38.45
C GLU A 25 5.51 -22.00 37.66
N GLU A 26 4.49 -22.45 38.39
CA GLU A 26 3.22 -22.79 37.78
C GLU A 26 2.74 -21.51 37.10
N CYS A 27 2.74 -21.53 35.76
CA CYS A 27 2.20 -20.42 35.00
C CYS A 27 0.79 -20.15 35.51
N PRO A 28 0.43 -18.88 35.81
CA PRO A 28 -0.94 -18.55 36.13
C PRO A 28 -1.86 -18.94 34.97
N GLU A 29 -3.17 -19.07 35.21
CA GLU A 29 -4.15 -19.45 34.17
C GLU A 29 -4.13 -18.50 32.95
N GLU A 30 -3.63 -17.27 33.11
CA GLU A 30 -3.44 -16.27 32.05
C GLU A 30 -2.13 -16.44 31.25
N GLY A 31 -1.33 -17.47 31.54
CA GLY A 31 -0.06 -17.78 30.88
C GLY A 31 1.18 -17.23 31.62
N CYS A 32 2.35 -17.79 31.29
CA CYS A 32 3.63 -17.30 31.83
C CYS A 32 4.07 -15.99 31.15
N PHE A 33 4.60 -15.06 31.94
CA PHE A 33 5.29 -13.86 31.44
C PHE A 33 6.67 -13.74 32.13
N PRO A 34 7.79 -13.72 31.38
CA PRO A 34 7.88 -14.00 29.95
C PRO A 34 7.34 -15.39 29.58
N LEU A 35 6.94 -15.55 28.33
CA LEU A 35 6.60 -16.85 27.77
C LEU A 35 7.77 -17.82 27.95
N THR A 36 7.45 -19.08 28.19
CA THR A 36 8.43 -20.17 28.08
C THR A 36 8.60 -20.56 26.62
N SER A 37 9.71 -21.23 26.29
CA SER A 37 9.90 -21.76 24.92
C SER A 37 8.75 -22.66 24.48
N ASN A 38 8.21 -23.49 25.39
CA ASN A 38 7.06 -24.35 25.10
C ASN A 38 5.77 -23.53 24.89
N GLY A 39 5.54 -22.49 25.71
CA GLY A 39 4.38 -21.62 25.56
C GLY A 39 4.39 -20.83 24.24
N LEU A 40 5.56 -20.36 23.80
CA LEU A 40 5.69 -19.73 22.49
C LEU A 40 5.47 -20.73 21.34
N ASN A 41 6.04 -21.93 21.44
CA ASN A 41 5.84 -22.99 20.44
C ASN A 41 4.36 -23.38 20.31
N GLU A 42 3.60 -23.41 21.41
CA GLU A 42 2.16 -23.63 21.38
C GLU A 42 1.42 -22.54 20.60
N ILE A 43 1.73 -21.25 20.83
CA ILE A 43 1.19 -20.13 20.06
C ILE A 43 1.54 -20.27 18.58
N LEU A 44 2.82 -20.50 18.25
CA LEU A 44 3.29 -20.59 16.85
C LEU A 44 2.69 -21.76 16.08
N SER A 45 2.27 -22.82 16.78
CA SER A 45 1.63 -24.00 16.18
C SER A 45 0.15 -23.81 15.83
N GLN A 46 -0.46 -22.71 16.27
CA GLN A 46 -1.84 -22.36 15.91
C GLN A 46 -1.93 -21.96 14.44
N GLU A 47 -3.01 -22.33 13.77
CA GLU A 47 -3.23 -22.05 12.34
C GLU A 47 -3.36 -20.55 12.05
N ASP A 48 -3.83 -19.78 13.02
CA ASP A 48 -4.10 -18.35 12.98
C ASP A 48 -3.14 -17.52 13.85
N ALA A 49 -1.98 -18.07 14.23
CA ALA A 49 -1.00 -17.41 15.11
C ALA A 49 -0.57 -16.02 14.60
N LEU A 50 -0.51 -15.86 13.27
CA LEU A 50 -0.35 -14.59 12.58
C LEU A 50 -1.27 -14.55 11.35
N ASP A 51 -2.50 -14.08 11.56
CA ASP A 51 -3.47 -13.82 10.49
C ASP A 51 -3.74 -12.32 10.38
N ILE A 52 -3.17 -11.68 9.35
CA ILE A 52 -3.32 -10.25 9.09
C ILE A 52 -4.78 -9.84 8.82
N LEU A 53 -5.60 -10.73 8.23
CA LEU A 53 -7.04 -10.44 8.06
C LEU A 53 -7.76 -10.42 9.39
N ASN A 54 -7.40 -11.32 10.30
CA ASN A 54 -7.93 -11.28 11.65
C ASN A 54 -7.52 -9.98 12.36
N TYR A 55 -6.24 -9.58 12.28
CA TYR A 55 -5.77 -8.29 12.78
C TYR A 55 -6.55 -7.10 12.19
N ALA A 56 -6.81 -7.11 10.88
CA ALA A 56 -7.57 -6.06 10.21
C ALA A 56 -9.01 -6.01 10.71
N SER A 57 -9.64 -7.16 10.95
CA SER A 57 -11.01 -7.23 11.46
C SER A 57 -11.14 -6.75 12.92
N GLU A 58 -10.12 -7.00 13.74
CA GLU A 58 -10.13 -6.64 15.17
C GLU A 58 -9.73 -5.19 15.44
N ASN A 59 -9.03 -4.54 14.51
CA ASN A 59 -8.43 -3.22 14.71
C ASN A 59 -8.89 -2.23 13.64
N GLN A 60 -9.52 -1.13 14.08
CA GLN A 60 -9.91 -0.02 13.20
C GLN A 60 -8.71 0.66 12.52
N ARG A 61 -7.54 0.58 13.17
CA ARG A 61 -6.28 1.10 12.65
C ARG A 61 -5.24 0.02 12.66
N LEU A 62 -4.71 -0.28 11.48
CA LEU A 62 -3.73 -1.32 11.26
C LEU A 62 -2.69 -0.82 10.27
N TRP A 63 -1.43 -1.11 10.52
CA TRP A 63 -0.33 -0.90 9.60
C TRP A 63 0.53 -2.15 9.57
N VAL A 64 0.81 -2.65 8.38
CA VAL A 64 1.63 -3.83 8.14
C VAL A 64 2.73 -3.48 7.17
N GLU A 65 3.97 -3.72 7.59
CA GLU A 65 5.14 -3.66 6.72
C GLU A 65 5.63 -5.06 6.41
N THR A 66 6.08 -5.26 5.16
CA THR A 66 6.86 -6.44 4.80
C THR A 66 8.10 -6.00 4.03
N THR A 67 9.24 -6.61 4.31
CA THR A 67 10.48 -6.40 3.55
C THR A 67 11.07 -7.76 3.23
N SER A 68 11.23 -8.04 1.94
CA SER A 68 11.95 -9.21 1.44
C SER A 68 13.16 -8.73 0.67
N SER A 69 14.35 -9.19 1.02
CA SER A 69 15.54 -8.89 0.21
C SER A 69 16.42 -10.11 0.00
N SER A 70 17.10 -10.15 -1.13
CA SER A 70 18.08 -11.19 -1.45
C SER A 70 19.25 -10.63 -2.24
N THR A 71 20.40 -11.29 -2.14
CA THR A 71 21.57 -11.02 -2.97
C THR A 71 21.87 -12.21 -3.87
N ILE A 72 21.64 -12.08 -5.17
CA ILE A 72 21.87 -13.13 -6.16
C ILE A 72 23.02 -12.71 -7.07
N GLN A 73 24.11 -13.49 -7.10
CA GLN A 73 25.29 -13.22 -7.94
C GLN A 73 25.87 -11.80 -7.75
N GLY A 74 25.81 -11.28 -6.52
CA GLY A 74 26.29 -9.93 -6.17
C GLY A 74 25.34 -8.80 -6.55
N GLN A 75 24.12 -9.10 -7.03
CA GLN A 75 23.07 -8.12 -7.24
C GLN A 75 22.06 -8.18 -6.09
N PHE A 76 21.87 -7.03 -5.44
CA PHE A 76 20.88 -6.87 -4.38
C PHE A 76 19.48 -6.61 -4.95
N GLY A 77 18.49 -7.31 -4.44
CA GLY A 77 17.08 -7.07 -4.71
C GLY A 77 16.34 -6.88 -3.38
N GLU A 78 15.45 -5.89 -3.31
CA GLU A 78 14.54 -5.69 -2.18
C GLU A 78 13.14 -5.35 -2.68
N VAL A 79 12.13 -5.94 -2.05
CA VAL A 79 10.74 -5.51 -2.15
C VAL A 79 10.27 -5.17 -0.76
N HIS A 80 9.87 -3.92 -0.57
CA HIS A 80 9.29 -3.40 0.65
C HIS A 80 7.86 -2.95 0.40
N TRP A 81 6.94 -3.38 1.25
CA TRP A 81 5.55 -2.95 1.27
C TRP A 81 5.23 -2.31 2.61
N SER A 82 4.43 -1.26 2.59
CA SER A 82 3.82 -0.65 3.77
C SER A 82 2.36 -0.39 3.44
N VAL A 83 1.46 -1.09 4.12
CA VAL A 83 0.02 -0.97 3.91
C VAL A 83 -0.65 -0.63 5.23
N SER A 84 -1.56 0.33 5.21
CA SER A 84 -2.32 0.70 6.39
C SER A 84 -3.75 1.09 6.09
N LYS A 85 -4.57 1.00 7.13
CA LYS A 85 -5.94 1.48 7.16
C LYS A 85 -6.23 2.29 8.42
N ASP A 86 -7.15 3.24 8.31
CA ASP A 86 -7.76 3.99 9.41
C ASP A 86 -9.26 4.10 9.13
N ASP A 87 -10.02 3.10 9.58
CA ASP A 87 -11.47 2.98 9.35
C ASP A 87 -12.24 4.20 9.88
N ALA A 88 -11.73 4.88 10.91
CA ALA A 88 -12.38 6.05 11.49
C ALA A 88 -12.26 7.30 10.62
N LYS A 89 -11.22 7.37 9.78
CA LYS A 89 -11.04 8.43 8.78
C LYS A 89 -11.46 8.00 7.38
N GLU A 90 -11.81 6.72 7.22
CA GLU A 90 -12.04 6.10 5.91
C GLU A 90 -10.84 6.33 4.98
N LEU A 91 -9.62 6.20 5.53
CA LEU A 91 -8.38 6.36 4.77
C LEU A 91 -7.57 5.07 4.78
N ARG A 92 -6.89 4.83 3.67
CA ARG A 92 -5.85 3.79 3.57
C ARG A 92 -4.60 4.35 2.93
N SER A 93 -3.47 3.68 3.15
CA SER A 93 -2.22 3.95 2.45
C SER A 93 -1.63 2.64 1.95
N ILE A 94 -1.27 2.61 0.68
CA ILE A 94 -0.61 1.48 0.02
C ILE A 94 0.70 1.98 -0.58
N SER A 95 1.81 1.50 -0.04
CA SER A 95 3.16 1.87 -0.44
C SER A 95 3.95 0.64 -0.87
N LYS A 96 4.66 0.75 -2.00
CA LYS A 96 5.55 -0.28 -2.55
C LYS A 96 6.86 0.33 -2.98
N ARG A 97 7.95 -0.20 -2.46
CA ARG A 97 9.31 0.10 -2.90
C ARG A 97 9.98 -1.17 -3.42
N VAL A 98 10.55 -1.09 -4.62
CA VAL A 98 11.34 -2.15 -5.24
C VAL A 98 12.72 -1.59 -5.53
N THR A 99 13.76 -2.25 -5.02
CA THR A 99 15.16 -1.93 -5.31
C THR A 99 15.80 -3.09 -6.06
N ILE A 100 16.45 -2.81 -7.19
CA ILE A 100 17.21 -3.77 -7.98
C ILE A 100 18.58 -3.15 -8.29
N GLY A 101 19.63 -3.65 -7.65
CA GLY A 101 20.97 -3.09 -7.73
C GLY A 101 21.00 -1.63 -7.26
N THR A 102 21.12 -0.71 -8.21
CA THR A 102 21.15 0.75 -7.95
C THR A 102 19.86 1.46 -8.35
N TYR A 103 18.89 0.74 -8.90
CA TYR A 103 17.60 1.29 -9.30
C TYR A 103 16.58 1.07 -8.20
N THR A 104 15.88 2.12 -7.80
CA THR A 104 14.77 2.05 -6.85
C THR A 104 13.54 2.68 -7.45
N TYR A 105 12.44 1.95 -7.41
CA TYR A 105 11.10 2.40 -7.73
C TYR A 105 10.29 2.43 -6.44
N ASN A 106 9.61 3.52 -6.16
CA ASN A 106 8.95 3.73 -4.88
C ASN A 106 7.69 4.56 -5.10
N ASN A 107 6.53 4.01 -4.79
CA ASN A 107 5.29 4.73 -4.86
C ASN A 107 4.44 4.51 -3.64
N GLU A 108 3.54 5.45 -3.42
CA GLU A 108 2.55 5.38 -2.37
C GLU A 108 1.28 6.07 -2.84
N VAL A 109 0.14 5.49 -2.48
CA VAL A 109 -1.17 6.09 -2.67
C VAL A 109 -1.85 6.14 -1.31
N ILE A 110 -2.36 7.32 -0.96
CA ILE A 110 -3.22 7.54 0.20
C ILE A 110 -4.58 8.01 -0.33
N ASP A 111 -5.62 7.22 -0.12
CA ASP A 111 -6.96 7.41 -0.68
C ASP A 111 -8.06 6.97 0.31
N GLY A 112 -9.32 6.95 -0.17
CA GLY A 112 -10.53 6.66 0.62
C GLY A 112 -11.37 7.89 0.96
N GLY A 113 -10.84 9.09 0.71
CA GLY A 113 -11.57 10.35 0.80
C GLY A 113 -11.45 11.19 -0.47
N PRO A 114 -12.10 12.37 -0.53
CA PRO A 114 -12.22 13.14 -1.77
C PRO A 114 -10.92 13.78 -2.25
N ILE A 115 -9.90 13.75 -1.40
CA ILE A 115 -8.55 14.22 -1.70
C ILE A 115 -7.63 13.03 -1.48
N THR A 116 -6.82 12.73 -2.49
CA THR A 116 -5.86 11.63 -2.46
C THR A 116 -4.44 12.19 -2.52
N ASN A 117 -3.46 11.41 -2.06
CA ASN A 117 -2.06 11.74 -2.24
C ASN A 117 -1.35 10.63 -2.98
N ILE A 118 -0.61 10.99 -4.01
CA ILE A 118 0.12 10.07 -4.86
C ILE A 118 1.59 10.43 -4.80
N ARG A 119 2.43 9.48 -4.41
CA ARG A 119 3.88 9.61 -4.50
C ARG A 119 4.40 8.79 -5.66
N VAL A 120 5.20 9.43 -6.51
CA VAL A 120 6.00 8.75 -7.54
C VAL A 120 7.46 9.08 -7.30
N GLY A 121 8.25 8.07 -6.93
CA GLY A 121 9.61 8.23 -6.47
C GLY A 121 9.69 9.05 -5.17
N ASN A 122 10.15 10.29 -5.28
CA ASN A 122 10.32 11.22 -4.15
C ASN A 122 9.41 12.45 -4.25
N VAL A 123 8.51 12.50 -5.24
CA VAL A 123 7.62 13.64 -5.47
C VAL A 123 6.20 13.26 -5.10
N TRP A 124 5.55 14.13 -4.33
CA TRP A 124 4.16 13.99 -3.92
C TRP A 124 3.25 14.89 -4.77
N PHE A 125 2.08 14.35 -5.10
CA PHE A 125 1.02 15.02 -5.82
C PHE A 125 -0.29 14.93 -5.04
N GLU A 126 -1.12 15.95 -5.20
CA GLU A 126 -2.50 15.96 -4.75
C GLU A 126 -3.38 15.38 -5.85
N GLY A 127 -4.07 14.29 -5.58
CA GLY A 127 -5.14 13.77 -6.43
C GLY A 127 -6.51 14.11 -5.84
N ARG A 128 -7.56 13.68 -6.53
CA ARG A 128 -8.95 13.86 -6.11
C ARG A 128 -9.75 12.62 -6.45
N ASP A 129 -10.87 12.48 -5.76
CA ASP A 129 -11.88 11.49 -6.02
C ASP A 129 -13.23 12.14 -5.70
N ALA A 130 -14.11 12.27 -6.69
CA ALA A 130 -15.39 12.95 -6.51
C ALA A 130 -16.40 12.08 -5.74
N ASN A 131 -16.26 10.76 -5.76
CA ASN A 131 -17.14 9.80 -5.06
C ASN A 131 -16.30 8.68 -4.42
N PRO A 132 -15.57 8.99 -3.35
CA PRO A 132 -14.62 8.05 -2.79
C PRO A 132 -15.30 6.81 -2.19
N GLU A 133 -14.82 5.65 -2.60
CA GLU A 133 -15.22 4.35 -2.05
C GLU A 133 -14.11 3.78 -1.17
N TYR A 134 -14.19 4.03 0.13
CA TYR A 134 -13.28 3.40 1.08
C TYR A 134 -13.53 1.90 1.18
N SER A 135 -12.45 1.14 1.04
CA SER A 135 -12.44 -0.31 1.21
C SER A 135 -11.16 -0.75 1.91
N ASP A 136 -11.29 -1.72 2.82
CA ASP A 136 -10.19 -2.25 3.62
C ASP A 136 -9.15 -2.91 2.69
N PRO A 137 -7.92 -2.36 2.59
CA PRO A 137 -6.92 -2.85 1.65
C PRO A 137 -6.52 -4.30 1.94
N PHE A 138 -6.58 -4.75 3.20
CA PHE A 138 -6.20 -6.12 3.55
C PHE A 138 -7.22 -7.12 2.99
N VAL A 139 -8.51 -6.78 3.01
CA VAL A 139 -9.58 -7.59 2.42
C VAL A 139 -9.44 -7.63 0.90
N GLU A 140 -9.14 -6.50 0.26
CA GLU A 140 -8.89 -6.44 -1.19
C GLU A 140 -7.74 -7.35 -1.60
N PHE A 141 -6.60 -7.27 -0.90
CA PHE A 141 -5.46 -8.14 -1.20
C PHE A 141 -5.79 -9.62 -0.99
N ALA A 142 -6.59 -9.97 0.00
CA ALA A 142 -7.04 -11.36 0.18
C ALA A 142 -7.94 -11.84 -0.95
N ILE A 143 -8.83 -10.99 -1.47
CA ILE A 143 -9.66 -11.31 -2.64
C ILE A 143 -8.76 -11.54 -3.87
N LEU A 144 -7.77 -10.68 -4.09
CA LEU A 144 -6.82 -10.82 -5.20
C LEU A 144 -6.03 -12.13 -5.11
N LEU A 145 -5.53 -12.50 -3.92
CA LEU A 145 -4.86 -13.79 -3.68
C LEU A 145 -5.79 -14.97 -3.95
N ALA A 146 -7.05 -14.91 -3.50
CA ALA A 146 -8.04 -15.96 -3.74
C ALA A 146 -8.38 -16.13 -5.23
N GLN A 147 -8.25 -15.07 -6.03
CA GLN A 147 -8.39 -15.11 -7.49
C GLN A 147 -7.11 -15.59 -8.20
N GLY A 148 -6.05 -15.91 -7.45
CA GLY A 148 -4.77 -16.39 -7.99
C GLY A 148 -3.84 -15.27 -8.45
N GLN A 149 -4.14 -14.01 -8.13
CA GLN A 149 -3.22 -12.90 -8.40
C GLN A 149 -2.16 -12.85 -7.31
N THR A 150 -0.90 -13.03 -7.71
CA THR A 150 0.27 -12.96 -6.81
C THR A 150 1.21 -11.83 -7.20
N GLU A 151 1.08 -11.30 -8.42
CA GLU A 151 1.80 -10.12 -8.86
C GLU A 151 1.18 -8.88 -8.20
N ASN A 152 2.02 -8.04 -7.58
CA ASN A 152 1.60 -6.82 -6.88
C ASN A 152 0.71 -7.01 -5.64
N VAL A 153 0.80 -8.17 -4.99
CA VAL A 153 0.18 -8.38 -3.67
C VAL A 153 1.29 -8.55 -2.61
N PRO A 154 1.22 -7.84 -1.47
CA PRO A 154 2.18 -8.00 -0.37
C PRO A 154 2.12 -9.39 0.28
N PRO A 155 3.27 -9.96 0.70
CA PRO A 155 3.34 -11.25 1.38
C PRO A 155 2.97 -11.14 2.86
N PHE A 156 1.69 -10.86 3.16
CA PHE A 156 1.21 -10.70 4.54
C PHE A 156 1.14 -12.00 5.35
N GLY A 157 1.27 -13.16 4.70
CA GLY A 157 1.29 -14.46 5.37
C GLY A 157 2.70 -14.89 5.76
N PHE A 158 2.83 -15.48 6.94
CA PHE A 158 4.01 -16.23 7.35
C PHE A 158 3.58 -17.54 8.01
N ASP A 159 4.11 -18.68 7.56
CA ASP A 159 3.83 -19.99 8.17
C ASP A 159 4.59 -20.13 9.50
N THR A 160 3.96 -19.73 10.58
CA THR A 160 4.51 -19.83 11.95
C THR A 160 4.73 -21.26 12.39
N ASN A 161 3.99 -22.23 11.84
CA ASN A 161 4.15 -23.63 12.20
C ASN A 161 5.50 -24.18 11.73
N SER A 162 6.08 -23.62 10.67
CA SER A 162 7.44 -23.97 10.22
C SER A 162 8.53 -23.68 11.27
N ILE A 163 8.24 -22.85 12.27
CA ILE A 163 9.16 -22.43 13.35
C ILE A 163 8.64 -22.77 14.75
N SER A 164 7.56 -23.56 14.88
CA SER A 164 6.87 -23.87 16.15
C SER A 164 7.56 -24.94 17.02
N ASN A 165 8.74 -25.42 16.65
CA ASN A 165 9.47 -26.45 17.40
C ASN A 165 10.96 -26.08 17.55
N LEU A 166 11.21 -24.83 17.91
CA LEU A 166 12.54 -24.31 18.17
C LEU A 166 12.76 -24.08 19.67
N ASP A 167 14.02 -24.06 20.07
CA ASP A 167 14.42 -23.62 21.40
C ASP A 167 14.55 -22.09 21.41
N TRP A 168 13.67 -21.42 22.14
CA TRP A 168 13.58 -19.96 22.15
C TRP A 168 14.28 -19.37 23.37
N ARG A 169 15.08 -18.34 23.13
CA ARG A 169 15.53 -17.42 24.18
C ARG A 169 14.60 -16.21 24.19
N ILE A 170 13.90 -16.00 25.30
CA ILE A 170 12.87 -14.96 25.43
C ILE A 170 13.31 -13.92 26.45
N THR A 171 13.17 -12.66 26.08
CA THR A 171 13.34 -11.48 26.95
C THR A 171 12.05 -10.68 26.95
N ALA A 172 11.72 -10.03 28.06
CA ALA A 172 10.46 -9.33 28.18
C ALA A 172 10.59 -8.04 29.01
N ASP A 173 9.68 -7.12 28.74
CA ASP A 173 9.44 -5.91 29.50
C ASP A 173 8.00 -5.92 30.04
N GLU A 174 7.86 -5.93 31.36
CA GLU A 174 6.56 -6.02 32.03
C GLU A 174 5.70 -4.77 31.85
N GLU A 175 6.30 -3.58 31.71
CA GLU A 175 5.57 -2.31 31.62
C GLU A 175 4.83 -2.18 30.29
N SER A 176 5.54 -2.44 29.19
CA SER A 176 4.97 -2.45 27.84
C SER A 176 4.27 -3.76 27.48
N THR A 177 4.41 -4.80 28.29
CA THR A 177 4.00 -6.19 27.99
C THR A 177 4.67 -6.77 26.73
N GLN A 178 5.76 -6.17 26.28
CA GLN A 178 6.52 -6.57 25.11
C GLN A 178 7.44 -7.75 25.44
N GLN A 179 7.58 -8.66 24.48
CA GLN A 179 8.48 -9.81 24.56
C GLN A 179 9.18 -10.00 23.23
N VAL A 180 10.48 -10.31 23.29
CA VAL A 180 11.29 -10.62 22.11
C VAL A 180 11.88 -12.01 22.29
N ALA A 181 11.56 -12.88 21.34
CA ALA A 181 12.05 -14.24 21.26
C ALA A 181 13.06 -14.36 20.12
N THR A 182 14.20 -15.00 20.40
CA THR A 182 15.25 -15.24 19.41
C THR A 182 15.58 -16.72 19.35
N SER A 183 15.67 -17.27 18.14
CA SER A 183 16.16 -18.63 17.89
C SER A 183 16.85 -18.70 16.52
N SER A 184 17.30 -19.88 16.14
CA SER A 184 17.90 -20.15 14.84
C SER A 184 17.67 -21.60 14.44
N ASN A 185 17.45 -21.85 13.16
CA ASN A 185 17.49 -23.20 12.59
C ASN A 185 18.83 -23.40 11.83
N SER A 186 18.93 -24.43 10.98
CA SER A 186 20.17 -24.70 10.24
C SER A 186 20.52 -23.66 9.17
N THR A 187 19.57 -22.81 8.78
CA THR A 187 19.73 -21.85 7.66
C THR A 187 19.49 -20.39 8.08
N HIS A 188 18.59 -20.13 9.04
CA HIS A 188 18.15 -18.79 9.40
C HIS A 188 18.28 -18.51 10.90
N SER A 189 18.59 -17.26 11.23
CA SER A 189 18.30 -16.66 12.54
C SER A 189 16.90 -16.06 12.51
N ILE A 190 16.13 -16.22 13.59
CA ILE A 190 14.72 -15.85 13.66
C ILE A 190 14.49 -15.01 14.92
N ILE A 191 13.79 -13.90 14.75
CA ILE A 191 13.38 -12.98 15.83
C ILE A 191 11.86 -12.83 15.75
N ILE A 192 11.18 -12.98 16.87
CA ILE A 192 9.73 -12.77 16.99
C ILE A 192 9.50 -11.74 18.09
N GLU A 193 8.66 -10.76 17.80
CA GLU A 193 8.14 -9.83 18.79
C GLU A 193 6.69 -10.14 19.09
N LEU A 194 6.35 -10.14 20.38
CA LEU A 194 4.97 -10.27 20.86
C LEU A 194 4.64 -9.12 21.81
N ILE A 195 3.43 -8.59 21.71
CA ILE A 195 2.94 -7.51 22.59
C ILE A 195 1.55 -7.88 23.11
N GLY A 196 1.27 -7.48 24.36
CA GLY A 196 -0.06 -7.56 24.95
C GLY A 196 -0.26 -8.75 25.90
N LYS A 197 -1.46 -8.79 26.47
CA LYS A 197 -1.96 -9.85 27.36
C LYS A 197 -3.41 -10.18 26.96
N PRO A 198 -3.68 -11.31 26.27
CA PRO A 198 -2.72 -12.34 25.83
C PRO A 198 -1.72 -11.80 24.78
N PRO A 199 -0.51 -12.40 24.69
CA PRO A 199 0.52 -11.96 23.76
C PRO A 199 0.14 -12.25 22.31
N LYS A 200 0.29 -11.25 21.45
CA LYS A 200 0.01 -11.29 20.02
C LYS A 200 1.28 -11.00 19.21
N ILE A 201 1.54 -11.73 18.12
CA ILE A 201 2.74 -11.57 17.29
C ILE A 201 2.68 -10.25 16.52
N THR A 202 3.59 -9.32 16.80
CA THR A 202 3.66 -8.01 16.12
C THR A 202 4.85 -7.90 15.17
N SER A 203 5.83 -8.80 15.25
CA SER A 203 6.93 -8.84 14.29
C SER A 203 7.47 -10.25 14.10
N ILE A 204 7.83 -10.59 12.87
CA ILE A 204 8.63 -11.77 12.52
C ILE A 204 9.76 -11.32 11.61
N GLU A 205 11.00 -11.63 12.01
CA GLU A 205 12.19 -11.36 11.22
C GLU A 205 12.98 -12.64 11.03
N THR A 206 13.36 -12.95 9.78
CA THR A 206 14.22 -14.09 9.45
C THR A 206 15.42 -13.61 8.63
N TYR A 207 16.59 -14.16 8.94
CA TYR A 207 17.87 -13.77 8.35
C TYR A 207 18.69 -15.01 7.98
N SER A 208 19.02 -15.17 6.70
CA SER A 208 19.97 -16.17 6.19
C SER A 208 21.33 -15.52 5.97
N GLY A 209 22.09 -15.34 7.04
CA GLY A 209 23.34 -14.58 7.01
C GLY A 209 23.13 -13.16 6.48
N ASP A 210 23.96 -12.76 5.51
CA ASP A 210 23.84 -11.47 4.81
C ASP A 210 23.17 -11.63 3.42
N GLU A 211 22.68 -12.82 3.07
CA GLU A 211 22.23 -13.14 1.72
C GLU A 211 20.73 -12.91 1.54
N GLU A 212 19.91 -13.30 2.51
CA GLU A 212 18.45 -13.20 2.44
C GLU A 212 17.86 -12.72 3.76
N GLN A 213 16.84 -11.87 3.69
CA GLN A 213 16.06 -11.46 4.86
C GLN A 213 14.57 -11.36 4.52
N PHE A 214 13.73 -11.67 5.50
CA PHE A 214 12.31 -11.36 5.50
C PHE A 214 11.93 -10.70 6.82
N ILE A 215 11.23 -9.58 6.76
CA ILE A 215 10.74 -8.84 7.93
C ILE A 215 9.26 -8.58 7.71
N LEU A 216 8.42 -8.94 8.68
CA LEU A 216 7.01 -8.56 8.75
C LEU A 216 6.77 -7.85 10.07
N ARG A 217 6.12 -6.68 10.04
CA ARG A 217 5.78 -5.88 11.23
C ARG A 217 4.34 -5.46 11.20
N VAL A 218 3.70 -5.46 12.36
CA VAL A 218 2.30 -5.07 12.57
C VAL A 218 2.24 -4.01 13.67
N ARG A 219 1.57 -2.89 13.38
CA ARG A 219 1.20 -1.86 14.36
C ARG A 219 -0.30 -1.66 14.35
N THR A 220 -0.85 -1.31 15.51
CA THR A 220 -2.29 -1.10 15.69
C THR A 220 -2.56 0.16 16.52
N GLY A 221 -3.79 0.63 16.50
CA GLY A 221 -4.24 1.70 17.40
C GLY A 221 -3.63 3.07 17.10
N ASN A 222 -3.16 3.76 18.13
CA ASN A 222 -2.68 5.15 18.03
C ASN A 222 -1.31 5.28 17.35
N ASP A 223 -0.56 4.19 17.23
CA ASP A 223 0.73 4.17 16.53
C ASP A 223 0.58 4.17 15.00
N VAL A 224 -0.67 4.08 14.52
CA VAL A 224 -1.03 4.17 13.11
C VAL A 224 -1.72 5.50 12.87
N GLU A 225 -1.07 6.34 12.05
CA GLU A 225 -1.63 7.62 11.63
C GLU A 225 -1.54 7.74 10.11
N ILE A 226 -2.71 7.86 9.48
CA ILE A 226 -2.85 8.16 8.05
C ILE A 226 -3.43 9.56 7.93
N GLY A 227 -2.92 10.33 6.97
CA GLY A 227 -3.39 11.67 6.68
C GLY A 227 -3.08 12.07 5.25
N VAL A 228 -3.91 12.97 4.73
CA VAL A 228 -3.73 13.57 3.42
C VAL A 228 -3.24 15.01 3.57
N THR A 229 -2.33 15.39 2.68
CA THR A 229 -1.77 16.73 2.54
C THR A 229 -2.42 17.43 1.36
N GLN A 230 -2.71 18.72 1.50
CA GLN A 230 -3.28 19.57 0.45
C GLN A 230 -2.30 20.68 0.07
N GLY A 231 -2.55 21.33 -1.07
CA GLY A 231 -1.73 22.41 -1.61
C GLY A 231 -0.48 21.93 -2.33
N MET A 232 -0.44 20.67 -2.76
CA MET A 232 0.65 20.13 -3.58
C MET A 232 0.38 20.36 -5.07
N THR A 233 1.35 20.03 -5.92
CA THR A 233 1.10 19.94 -7.36
C THR A 233 0.00 18.91 -7.59
N ARG A 234 -1.03 19.31 -8.33
CA ARG A 234 -2.18 18.44 -8.61
C ARG A 234 -1.83 17.43 -9.70
N ALA A 235 -2.16 16.17 -9.46
CA ALA A 235 -2.10 15.12 -10.47
C ALA A 235 -3.36 15.20 -11.34
N PRO A 236 -3.24 15.28 -12.68
CA PRO A 236 -4.41 15.22 -13.52
C PRO A 236 -5.00 13.81 -13.52
N LEU A 237 -6.27 13.68 -13.91
CA LEU A 237 -6.95 12.39 -13.99
C LEU A 237 -6.20 11.43 -14.93
N GLY A 238 -5.97 10.19 -14.51
CA GLY A 238 -5.07 9.22 -15.18
C GLY A 238 -5.57 8.61 -16.49
N PHE A 239 -6.39 9.31 -17.27
CA PHE A 239 -6.99 8.81 -18.51
C PHE A 239 -6.50 9.60 -19.74
N ASP A 240 -6.11 8.89 -20.80
CA ASP A 240 -5.67 9.42 -22.09
C ASP A 240 -6.67 9.08 -23.20
N ALA A 241 -7.23 10.10 -23.85
CA ALA A 241 -8.10 9.95 -25.02
C ALA A 241 -7.35 9.90 -26.36
N PHE A 242 -6.04 10.07 -26.35
CA PHE A 242 -5.23 10.12 -27.56
C PHE A 242 -5.25 8.78 -28.30
N SER A 243 -5.81 8.82 -29.50
CA SER A 243 -5.87 7.68 -30.41
C SER A 243 -5.88 8.18 -31.86
N GLU A 244 -5.53 7.29 -32.80
CA GLU A 244 -5.70 7.59 -34.22
C GLU A 244 -7.20 7.70 -34.54
N PRO A 245 -7.65 8.78 -35.19
CA PRO A 245 -9.05 8.91 -35.55
C PRO A 245 -9.46 7.87 -36.60
N VAL A 246 -10.73 7.49 -36.57
CA VAL A 246 -11.35 6.77 -37.69
C VAL A 246 -11.90 7.79 -38.69
N GLU A 247 -11.48 7.67 -39.94
CA GLU A 247 -11.91 8.55 -41.03
C GLU A 247 -13.21 8.06 -41.70
N TYR A 248 -14.24 8.90 -41.71
CA TYR A 248 -15.52 8.63 -42.36
C TYR A 248 -15.95 9.79 -43.26
N GLY A 249 -15.70 9.68 -44.56
CA GLY A 249 -16.19 10.66 -45.54
C GLY A 249 -15.60 12.06 -45.38
N GLY A 250 -14.34 12.16 -44.95
CA GLY A 250 -13.65 13.42 -44.67
C GLY A 250 -13.97 14.01 -43.29
N ILE A 251 -14.44 13.16 -42.37
CA ILE A 251 -14.68 13.48 -40.98
C ILE A 251 -13.79 12.56 -40.14
N SER A 252 -12.93 13.14 -39.33
CA SER A 252 -12.15 12.42 -38.33
C SER A 252 -13.02 12.18 -37.10
N VAL A 253 -13.07 10.95 -36.62
CA VAL A 253 -13.88 10.54 -35.47
C VAL A 253 -13.00 9.87 -34.42
N TRP A 254 -13.05 10.39 -33.19
CA TRP A 254 -12.59 9.71 -31.99
C TRP A 254 -13.80 9.25 -31.21
N ALA A 255 -13.78 8.01 -30.76
CA ALA A 255 -14.77 7.49 -29.83
C ALA A 255 -14.06 6.53 -28.89
N GLY A 256 -14.33 6.65 -27.59
CA GLY A 256 -13.66 5.85 -26.58
C GLY A 256 -14.50 5.70 -25.33
N GLU A 257 -13.94 4.92 -24.41
CA GLU A 257 -14.49 4.63 -23.10
C GLU A 257 -13.46 5.08 -22.06
N VAL A 258 -13.93 5.67 -20.95
CA VAL A 258 -13.07 5.95 -19.79
C VAL A 258 -12.63 4.59 -19.21
N PRO A 259 -11.32 4.39 -18.95
CA PRO A 259 -10.76 3.09 -18.59
C PRO A 259 -11.51 2.42 -17.44
N ALA A 260 -11.77 1.11 -17.59
CA ALA A 260 -12.48 0.33 -16.59
C ALA A 260 -11.72 0.19 -15.26
N ASP A 261 -10.42 0.49 -15.25
CA ASP A 261 -9.53 0.49 -14.09
C ASP A 261 -9.25 1.90 -13.53
N LEU A 262 -9.94 2.93 -14.02
CA LEU A 262 -9.89 4.26 -13.41
C LEU A 262 -10.56 4.20 -12.03
N LEU A 263 -9.77 4.43 -10.98
CA LEU A 263 -10.20 4.33 -9.58
C LEU A 263 -10.68 5.65 -8.97
N SER A 264 -10.51 6.77 -9.68
CA SER A 264 -10.84 8.09 -9.15
C SER A 264 -11.74 8.81 -10.13
N GLU A 265 -12.79 9.40 -9.61
CA GLU A 265 -13.78 10.13 -10.38
C GLU A 265 -13.53 11.64 -10.30
N ALA A 266 -14.00 12.36 -11.32
CA ALA A 266 -13.93 13.81 -11.38
C ALA A 266 -15.29 14.41 -11.71
N LEU A 267 -15.48 15.69 -11.38
CA LEU A 267 -16.66 16.41 -11.85
C LEU A 267 -16.52 16.68 -13.36
N PRO A 268 -17.60 16.56 -14.16
CA PRO A 268 -17.55 16.83 -15.61
C PRO A 268 -17.06 18.24 -15.95
N GLU A 269 -17.27 19.22 -15.06
CA GLU A 269 -16.81 20.59 -15.22
C GLU A 269 -15.29 20.79 -15.03
N GLU A 270 -14.59 19.77 -14.56
CA GLU A 270 -13.14 19.78 -14.36
C GLU A 270 -12.38 19.17 -15.55
N ILE A 271 -13.08 18.53 -16.49
CA ILE A 271 -12.47 17.82 -17.61
C ILE A 271 -12.92 18.45 -18.93
N GLU A 272 -11.96 18.59 -19.84
CA GLU A 272 -12.20 19.12 -21.18
C GLU A 272 -11.42 18.28 -22.19
N ILE A 273 -12.08 17.83 -23.26
CA ILE A 273 -11.39 17.33 -24.44
C ILE A 273 -11.09 18.52 -25.35
N ARG A 274 -9.85 18.65 -25.80
CA ARG A 274 -9.46 19.71 -26.72
C ARG A 274 -9.16 19.14 -28.10
N GLY A 275 -9.77 19.74 -29.10
CA GLY A 275 -9.41 19.51 -30.49
C GLY A 275 -8.10 20.22 -30.82
N LEU A 276 -7.16 19.51 -31.43
CA LEU A 276 -5.82 19.99 -31.74
C LEU A 276 -5.61 20.02 -33.27
N SER A 277 -4.83 21.00 -33.71
CA SER A 277 -4.53 21.23 -35.14
C SER A 277 -3.62 20.17 -35.76
N THR A 278 -2.74 19.58 -34.97
CA THR A 278 -1.79 18.52 -35.35
C THR A 278 -1.67 17.49 -34.22
N ASN A 279 -0.96 16.40 -34.45
CA ASN A 279 -0.65 15.35 -33.48
C ASN A 279 0.79 15.43 -32.93
N ASP A 280 1.43 16.59 -33.04
CA ASP A 280 2.79 16.86 -32.54
C ASP A 280 2.84 18.03 -31.54
N GLU A 281 3.98 18.26 -30.91
CA GLU A 281 4.18 19.25 -29.84
C GLU A 281 3.89 20.71 -30.27
N ASN A 282 3.78 21.00 -31.57
CA ASN A 282 3.37 22.32 -32.07
C ASN A 282 1.85 22.47 -32.18
N ALA A 283 1.08 21.51 -31.66
CA ALA A 283 -0.36 21.53 -31.63
C ALA A 283 -0.91 22.83 -31.02
N THR A 284 -1.89 23.41 -31.71
CA THR A 284 -2.67 24.54 -31.23
C THR A 284 -4.09 24.08 -30.95
N VAL A 285 -4.68 24.63 -29.88
CA VAL A 285 -6.07 24.33 -29.49
C VAL A 285 -7.03 24.96 -30.49
N MET A 286 -7.85 24.12 -31.11
CA MET A 286 -8.85 24.48 -32.13
C MET A 286 -10.27 24.49 -31.57
N ALA A 287 -10.54 23.66 -30.57
CA ALA A 287 -11.84 23.55 -29.92
C ALA A 287 -11.69 23.13 -28.46
N SER A 288 -12.66 23.55 -27.65
CA SER A 288 -12.74 23.35 -26.20
C SER A 288 -14.03 22.60 -25.89
N LEU A 289 -13.96 21.29 -25.67
CA LEU A 289 -15.10 20.39 -25.62
C LEU A 289 -15.30 19.91 -24.18
N ARG A 290 -16.11 20.66 -23.45
CA ARG A 290 -16.41 20.53 -22.02
C ARG A 290 -17.30 19.34 -21.71
N LEU A 291 -16.90 18.44 -20.79
CA LEU A 291 -17.69 17.23 -20.47
C LEU A 291 -19.05 17.59 -19.86
N ASP A 292 -19.13 18.61 -19.00
CA ASP A 292 -20.37 19.14 -18.42
C ASP A 292 -21.37 19.70 -19.45
N SER A 293 -20.97 19.88 -20.72
CA SER A 293 -21.90 20.26 -21.78
C SER A 293 -22.75 19.10 -22.29
N ILE A 294 -22.31 17.84 -22.07
CA ILE A 294 -22.86 16.58 -22.61
C ILE A 294 -22.80 16.50 -24.14
N TYR A 295 -23.16 17.57 -24.84
CA TYR A 295 -23.04 17.76 -26.27
C TYR A 295 -22.57 19.18 -26.56
N SER A 296 -21.62 19.32 -27.48
CA SER A 296 -21.24 20.62 -28.03
C SER A 296 -20.96 20.52 -29.53
N ASN A 297 -21.17 21.63 -30.23
CA ASN A 297 -20.81 21.76 -31.64
C ASN A 297 -20.32 23.19 -31.89
N GLU A 298 -19.02 23.31 -32.12
CA GLU A 298 -18.34 24.60 -32.25
C GLU A 298 -17.63 24.69 -33.59
N THR A 299 -17.58 25.87 -34.18
CA THR A 299 -16.79 26.13 -35.38
C THR A 299 -15.56 26.94 -35.00
N SER A 300 -14.39 26.37 -35.21
CA SER A 300 -13.11 27.03 -34.96
C SER A 300 -12.97 28.30 -35.81
N PRO A 301 -12.19 29.30 -35.38
CA PRO A 301 -11.94 30.51 -36.16
C PRO A 301 -11.35 30.24 -37.56
N GLU A 302 -10.69 29.11 -37.73
CA GLU A 302 -10.07 28.68 -38.98
C GLU A 302 -11.07 28.00 -39.94
N GLY A 303 -12.30 27.73 -39.49
CA GLY A 303 -13.40 27.21 -40.30
C GLY A 303 -13.84 25.77 -40.00
N PRO A 304 -12.97 24.83 -39.58
CA PRO A 304 -13.41 23.50 -39.18
C PRO A 304 -14.39 23.51 -38.01
N TRP A 305 -15.41 22.65 -38.06
CA TRP A 305 -16.30 22.38 -36.93
C TRP A 305 -15.79 21.19 -36.11
N TRP A 306 -16.14 21.21 -34.83
CA TRP A 306 -15.86 20.18 -33.84
C TRP A 306 -17.15 19.87 -33.10
N GLU A 307 -17.57 18.61 -33.17
CA GLU A 307 -18.73 18.08 -32.44
C GLU A 307 -18.23 17.16 -31.33
N PHE A 308 -18.86 17.24 -30.17
CA PHE A 308 -18.57 16.42 -29.01
C PHE A 308 -19.86 15.84 -28.44
N GLN A 309 -19.75 14.62 -27.93
CA GLN A 309 -20.76 13.97 -27.15
C GLN A 309 -20.10 13.18 -26.01
N TRP A 310 -20.67 13.28 -24.81
CA TRP A 310 -20.36 12.44 -23.65
C TRP A 310 -21.62 11.75 -23.17
N GLU A 311 -21.47 10.51 -22.75
CA GLU A 311 -22.53 9.66 -22.20
C GLU A 311 -22.03 9.10 -20.87
N ASP A 312 -22.59 9.66 -19.80
CA ASP A 312 -22.54 9.13 -18.44
C ASP A 312 -23.30 7.81 -18.38
N ARG A 313 -22.57 6.70 -18.29
CA ARG A 313 -23.14 5.37 -18.55
C ARG A 313 -23.85 4.78 -17.33
N ASP A 314 -23.32 5.03 -16.15
CA ASP A 314 -23.89 4.56 -14.89
C ASP A 314 -24.82 5.61 -14.24
N SER A 315 -24.90 6.82 -14.82
CA SER A 315 -25.77 7.93 -14.42
C SER A 315 -25.40 8.52 -13.06
N ASP A 316 -24.12 8.52 -12.69
CA ASP A 316 -23.60 9.08 -11.44
C ASP A 316 -23.31 10.59 -11.52
N ASN A 317 -23.33 11.18 -12.73
CA ASN A 317 -22.95 12.55 -13.07
C ASN A 317 -21.48 12.90 -12.82
N LEU A 318 -20.61 11.90 -12.86
CA LEU A 318 -19.16 12.03 -12.72
C LEU A 318 -18.48 11.53 -13.99
N VAL A 319 -17.22 11.92 -14.18
CA VAL A 319 -16.36 11.30 -15.18
C VAL A 319 -15.76 10.07 -14.52
N SER A 320 -16.36 8.90 -14.79
CA SER A 320 -16.06 7.64 -14.11
C SER A 320 -15.77 6.51 -15.09
N ALA A 321 -15.31 5.37 -14.55
CA ALA A 321 -14.95 4.20 -15.35
C ALA A 321 -16.13 3.67 -16.18
N GLY A 322 -15.94 3.52 -17.49
CA GLY A 322 -16.96 2.99 -18.40
C GLY A 322 -17.82 4.04 -19.12
N ASP A 323 -17.67 5.32 -18.78
CA ASP A 323 -18.25 6.43 -19.52
C ASP A 323 -17.78 6.48 -20.97
N LEU A 324 -18.63 6.99 -21.86
CA LEU A 324 -18.32 7.07 -23.28
C LEU A 324 -18.17 8.51 -23.74
N TYR A 325 -17.23 8.74 -24.64
CA TYR A 325 -17.09 10.03 -25.33
C TYR A 325 -16.91 9.82 -26.84
N ALA A 326 -17.33 10.81 -27.60
CA ALA A 326 -17.10 10.89 -29.03
C ALA A 326 -16.79 12.33 -29.46
N VAL A 327 -15.76 12.50 -30.29
CA VAL A 327 -15.39 13.77 -30.92
C VAL A 327 -15.37 13.57 -32.43
N ARG A 328 -15.90 14.54 -33.17
CA ARG A 328 -15.89 14.55 -34.63
C ARG A 328 -15.45 15.90 -35.16
N THR A 329 -14.70 15.90 -36.25
CA THR A 329 -14.33 17.15 -36.92
C THR A 329 -14.20 16.95 -38.42
N ASN A 330 -14.45 18.02 -39.18
CA ASN A 330 -14.07 18.10 -40.60
C ASN A 330 -12.74 18.81 -40.82
N SER A 331 -11.93 18.97 -39.76
CA SER A 331 -10.58 19.55 -39.86
C SER A 331 -9.73 18.76 -40.85
N THR A 332 -9.05 19.48 -41.74
CA THR A 332 -8.14 18.88 -42.71
C THR A 332 -6.72 18.82 -42.15
N GLY A 333 -5.97 17.76 -42.43
CA GLY A 333 -4.58 17.61 -41.98
C GLY A 333 -4.40 16.36 -41.13
N LEU A 334 -3.70 16.49 -40.00
CA LEU A 334 -3.51 15.44 -39.00
C LEU A 334 -4.07 15.91 -37.64
N PRO A 335 -5.38 16.23 -37.55
CA PRO A 335 -5.95 16.68 -36.30
C PRO A 335 -5.80 15.61 -35.21
N SER A 336 -5.79 16.02 -33.96
CA SER A 336 -5.79 15.11 -32.81
C SER A 336 -6.69 15.63 -31.69
N ILE A 337 -6.87 14.84 -30.64
CA ILE A 337 -7.51 15.27 -29.40
C ILE A 337 -6.58 14.98 -28.24
N ALA A 338 -6.69 15.77 -27.18
CA ALA A 338 -6.08 15.50 -25.89
C ALA A 338 -7.03 15.95 -24.78
N ILE A 339 -6.93 15.34 -23.61
CA ILE A 339 -7.68 15.77 -22.45
C ILE A 339 -6.87 16.83 -21.70
N PHE A 340 -7.57 17.85 -21.23
CA PHE A 340 -7.05 18.86 -20.33
C PHE A 340 -7.83 18.79 -19.02
N ASP A 341 -7.14 18.47 -17.94
CA ASP A 341 -7.67 18.51 -16.59
C ASP A 341 -7.55 19.94 -16.06
N ILE A 342 -8.69 20.61 -15.92
CA ILE A 342 -8.79 22.01 -15.50
C ILE A 342 -8.46 22.15 -14.01
N TRP A 343 -8.83 21.15 -13.20
CA TRP A 343 -8.52 21.16 -11.77
C TRP A 343 -7.01 21.07 -11.53
N ALA A 344 -6.33 20.18 -12.25
CA ALA A 344 -4.87 20.05 -12.20
C ALA A 344 -4.14 21.11 -13.03
N ASN A 345 -4.85 21.77 -13.95
CA ASN A 345 -4.29 22.67 -14.96
C ASN A 345 -3.16 21.98 -15.74
N SER A 346 -3.42 20.77 -16.23
CA SER A 346 -2.45 19.92 -16.91
C SER A 346 -3.11 19.10 -18.02
N TRP A 347 -2.33 18.76 -19.05
CA TRP A 347 -2.73 17.81 -20.08
C TRP A 347 -2.64 16.37 -19.56
N THR A 348 -3.51 15.50 -20.06
CA THR A 348 -3.39 14.06 -19.92
C THR A 348 -3.20 13.44 -21.31
N GLY A 349 -2.04 12.81 -21.49
CA GLY A 349 -1.69 12.13 -22.72
C GLY A 349 -1.62 13.03 -23.97
N GLY A 350 -1.48 12.38 -25.12
CA GLY A 350 -1.30 13.05 -26.41
C GLY A 350 -0.06 13.95 -26.53
N PRO A 351 0.03 14.76 -27.60
CA PRO A 351 1.26 15.49 -27.95
C PRO A 351 1.62 16.64 -26.99
N LEU A 352 0.70 17.03 -26.12
CA LEU A 352 0.88 18.13 -25.17
C LEU A 352 1.05 17.65 -23.72
N ALA A 353 1.07 16.33 -23.45
CA ALA A 353 1.29 15.77 -22.10
C ALA A 353 2.59 16.22 -21.43
N SER A 354 3.63 16.51 -22.23
CA SER A 354 4.94 16.94 -21.77
C SER A 354 5.10 18.46 -21.70
N SER A 355 4.07 19.23 -22.08
CA SER A 355 4.13 20.69 -22.29
C SER A 355 3.80 21.54 -21.06
#